data_AF-A0A969Q590-F1
#
_entry.id   AF-A0A969Q590-F1
#
_cell.length_a   1.000
_cell.length_b   1.000
_cell.length_c   1.000
_cell.angle_alpha   90.00
_cell.angle_beta   90.00
_cell.angle_gamma   90.00
#
_symmetry.space_group_name_H-M   'P 1'
#
loop_
_entity.id
_entity.type
_entity.pdbx_description
1 polymer ?
#
loop_
_entity_poly.entity_id
_entity_poly.type
_entity_poly.pdbx_seq_one_letter_code
_entity_poly.pdbx_strand_id
1 'polypeptide(L)'
;MAFVLSIYAIAPLAYAAAPEVPLSDPALESRAQNLAREIRCVVCENEPVALSSADIAVDMRAAIRERVKAGDTDAQVRRFLPRDMVSLCYCVRALP
;
A
#
# COMPACT_ATOMS: atom_id res chain seq x y z
N MET A 1 -42.18 13.84 25.60
CA MET A 1 -40.77 14.23 25.81
C MET A 1 -40.00 13.76 24.59
N ALA A 2 -39.44 14.71 23.85
CA ALA A 2 -39.05 14.57 22.44
C ALA A 2 -37.84 13.64 22.24
N PHE A 3 -37.97 12.67 21.34
CA PHE A 3 -36.89 11.86 20.81
C PHE A 3 -36.08 12.73 19.84
N VAL A 4 -34.99 13.33 20.31
CA VAL A 4 -34.10 14.16 19.49
C VAL A 4 -33.21 13.22 18.66
N LEU A 5 -33.64 12.94 17.43
CA LEU A 5 -32.86 12.26 16.39
C LEU A 5 -31.68 13.17 15.98
N SER A 6 -30.56 13.02 16.67
CA SER A 6 -29.28 13.62 16.26
C SER A 6 -28.71 12.83 15.08
N ILE A 7 -28.97 13.32 13.86
CA ILE A 7 -28.36 12.82 12.63
C ILE A 7 -26.91 13.33 12.62
N TYR A 8 -25.98 12.48 13.05
CA TYR A 8 -24.55 12.72 12.90
C TYR A 8 -24.17 12.42 11.44
N ALA A 9 -24.13 13.47 10.61
CA ALA A 9 -23.69 13.36 9.22
C ALA A 9 -22.18 13.10 9.20
N ILE A 10 -21.79 11.83 9.10
CA ILE A 10 -20.39 11.44 8.87
C ILE A 10 -20.11 11.71 7.39
N ALA A 11 -19.38 12.79 7.10
CA ALA A 11 -18.90 13.08 5.75
C ALA A 11 -17.82 12.05 5.36
N PRO A 12 -17.83 11.48 4.15
CA PRO A 12 -16.75 10.62 3.70
C PRO A 12 -15.52 11.48 3.43
N LEU A 13 -14.43 11.19 4.14
CA LEU A 13 -13.11 11.72 3.81
C LEU A 13 -12.71 11.15 2.45
N ALA A 14 -12.74 11.98 1.41
CA ALA A 14 -12.16 11.65 0.12
C ALA A 14 -10.63 11.63 0.26
N TYR A 15 -10.04 10.45 0.36
CA TYR A 15 -8.60 10.26 0.35
C TYR A 15 -8.05 10.51 -1.05
N ALA A 16 -7.31 11.60 -1.21
CA ALA A 16 -6.51 11.84 -2.41
C ALA A 16 -5.29 10.90 -2.39
N ALA A 17 -5.32 9.84 -3.19
CA ALA A 17 -4.17 8.96 -3.37
C ALA A 17 -3.01 9.73 -4.04
N ALA A 18 -1.79 9.59 -3.51
CA ALA A 18 -0.60 10.18 -4.13
C ALA A 18 -0.38 9.60 -5.55
N PRO A 19 0.07 10.42 -6.51
CA PRO A 19 0.30 9.97 -7.88
C PRO A 19 1.50 9.03 -7.94
N GLU A 20 1.24 7.79 -8.36
CA GLU A 20 2.27 6.78 -8.54
C GLU A 20 2.70 6.72 -10.01
N VAL A 21 4.01 6.63 -10.26
CA VAL A 21 4.53 6.47 -11.61
C VAL A 21 4.38 5.00 -12.02
N PRO A 22 3.60 4.67 -13.07
CA PRO A 22 3.45 3.30 -13.52
C PRO A 22 4.74 2.77 -14.16
N LEU A 23 4.93 1.46 -14.10
CA LEU A 23 6.01 0.78 -14.82
C LEU A 23 5.86 0.95 -16.34
N SER A 24 7.00 1.00 -17.06
CA SER A 24 7.02 1.15 -18.52
C SER A 24 6.42 -0.04 -19.27
N ASP A 25 6.45 -1.23 -18.67
CA ASP A 25 5.82 -2.43 -19.21
C ASP A 25 4.42 -2.62 -18.58
N PRO A 26 3.33 -2.57 -19.37
CA PRO A 26 1.98 -2.70 -18.86
C PRO A 26 1.68 -4.07 -18.25
N ALA A 27 2.36 -5.14 -18.67
CA ALA A 27 2.21 -6.47 -18.07
C ALA A 27 2.81 -6.50 -16.66
N LEU A 28 3.99 -5.88 -16.48
CA LEU A 28 4.63 -5.75 -15.17
C LEU A 28 3.82 -4.83 -14.24
N GLU A 29 3.26 -3.73 -14.75
CA GLU A 29 2.38 -2.86 -13.96
C GLU A 29 1.13 -3.60 -13.49
N SER A 30 0.45 -4.33 -14.39
CA SER A 30 -0.74 -5.12 -14.02
C SER A 30 -0.42 -6.13 -12.92
N ARG A 31 0.74 -6.79 -13.02
CA ARG A 31 1.22 -7.73 -12.00
C ARG A 31 1.52 -7.03 -10.66
N ALA A 32 2.20 -5.88 -10.68
CA ALA A 32 2.46 -5.10 -9.49
C ALA A 32 1.16 -4.64 -8.79
N GLN A 33 0.16 -4.20 -9.56
CA GLN A 33 -1.14 -3.81 -9.03
C GLN A 33 -1.93 -4.99 -8.43
N ASN A 34 -1.87 -6.17 -9.06
CA ASN A 34 -2.49 -7.38 -8.51
C ASN A 34 -1.88 -7.73 -7.15
N LEU A 35 -0.54 -7.70 -7.06
CA LEU A 35 0.17 -7.94 -5.79
C LEU A 35 -0.22 -6.90 -4.73
N ALA A 36 -0.33 -5.62 -5.07
CA ALA A 36 -0.71 -4.57 -4.14
C ALA A 36 -2.17 -4.70 -3.62
N ARG A 37 -3.07 -5.32 -4.39
CA ARG A 37 -4.46 -5.61 -3.97
C ARG A 37 -4.56 -6.82 -3.03
N GLU A 38 -3.65 -7.77 -3.18
CA GLU A 38 -3.60 -8.96 -2.34
C GLU A 38 -2.93 -8.70 -1.00
N ILE A 39 -1.86 -7.90 -0.99
CA ILE A 39 -1.10 -7.59 0.22
C ILE A 39 -1.89 -6.61 1.09
N ARG A 40 -2.01 -6.96 2.38
CA ARG A 40 -2.68 -6.16 3.41
C ARG A 40 -1.67 -5.28 4.13
N CYS A 41 -2.02 -4.03 4.40
CA CYS A 41 -1.18 -3.13 5.17
C CYS A 41 -1.15 -3.58 6.64
N VAL A 42 0.04 -3.78 7.21
CA VAL A 42 0.21 -4.24 8.60
C VAL A 42 -0.14 -3.16 9.64
N VAL A 43 -0.16 -1.89 9.24
CA VAL A 43 -0.49 -0.77 10.12
C VAL A 43 -1.84 -0.11 9.81
N CYS A 44 -2.46 -0.47 8.68
CA CYS A 44 -3.67 0.18 8.18
C CYS A 44 -4.80 -0.84 8.18
N GLU A 45 -5.59 -0.91 9.27
CA GLU A 45 -6.89 -1.61 9.45
C GLU A 45 -7.15 -2.89 8.63
N ASN A 46 -6.10 -3.67 8.30
CA ASN A 46 -6.17 -4.79 7.36
C ASN A 46 -6.77 -4.42 5.98
N GLU A 47 -6.46 -3.23 5.47
CA GLU A 47 -6.85 -2.77 4.14
C GLU A 47 -5.82 -3.19 3.07
N PRO A 48 -6.23 -3.34 1.80
CA PRO A 48 -5.29 -3.54 0.70
C PRO A 48 -4.30 -2.38 0.57
N VAL A 49 -3.02 -2.69 0.39
CA VAL A 49 -1.96 -1.69 0.20
C VAL A 49 -2.21 -0.82 -1.04
N ALA A 50 -2.89 -1.38 -2.06
CA ALA A 50 -3.33 -0.63 -3.24
C ALA A 50 -4.31 0.52 -2.95
N LEU A 51 -5.08 0.43 -1.86
CA LEU A 51 -6.12 1.40 -1.49
C LEU A 51 -5.74 2.25 -0.28
N SER A 52 -4.76 1.80 0.50
CA SER A 52 -4.31 2.54 1.66
C SER A 52 -3.50 3.77 1.28
N SER A 53 -3.84 4.90 1.89
CA SER A 53 -3.21 6.20 1.73
C SER A 53 -2.07 6.44 2.72
N ALA A 54 -1.76 5.48 3.60
CA ALA A 54 -0.68 5.62 4.56
C ALA A 54 0.67 5.78 3.84
N ASP A 55 1.57 6.58 4.42
CA ASP A 55 2.91 6.80 3.86
C ASP A 55 3.66 5.48 3.63
N ILE A 56 3.50 4.51 4.55
CA ILE A 56 4.09 3.18 4.40
C ILE A 56 3.51 2.40 3.21
N ALA A 57 2.24 2.63 2.85
CA ALA A 57 1.62 1.97 1.71
C ALA A 57 2.17 2.51 0.39
N VAL A 58 2.62 3.78 0.35
CA VAL A 58 3.36 4.34 -0.79
C VAL A 58 4.69 3.60 -0.96
N ASP A 59 5.46 3.48 0.12
CA ASP A 59 6.75 2.79 0.10
C ASP A 59 6.58 1.32 -0.32
N MET A 60 5.58 0.62 0.23
CA MET A 60 5.26 -0.77 -0.15
C MET A 60 4.96 -0.92 -1.64
N ARG A 61 4.19 0.00 -2.24
CA ARG A 61 3.88 -0.04 -3.68
C ARG A 61 5.12 0.21 -4.53
N ALA A 62 6.01 1.12 -4.09
CA ALA A 62 7.29 1.34 -4.75
C ALA A 62 8.16 0.06 -4.72
N ALA A 63 8.31 -0.57 -3.56
CA ALA A 63 9.09 -1.81 -3.43
C ALA A 63 8.50 -2.97 -4.26
N ILE A 64 7.17 -3.12 -4.32
CA ILE A 64 6.53 -4.13 -5.19
C ILE A 64 6.96 -3.92 -6.65
N ARG A 65 6.88 -2.68 -7.15
CA ARG A 65 7.26 -2.36 -8.53
C ARG A 65 8.74 -2.63 -8.80
N GLU A 66 9.63 -2.29 -7.87
CA GLU A 66 11.06 -2.57 -8.00
C GLU A 66 11.34 -4.08 -8.11
N ARG A 67 10.71 -4.88 -7.24
CA ARG A 67 10.90 -6.34 -7.23
C ARG A 67 10.29 -7.01 -8.47
N VAL A 68 9.12 -6.55 -8.91
CA VAL A 68 8.50 -7.00 -10.16
C VAL A 68 9.39 -6.65 -11.35
N LYS A 69 9.97 -5.46 -11.38
CA LYS A 69 10.94 -5.03 -12.41
C LYS A 69 12.25 -5.83 -12.34
N ALA A 70 12.67 -6.25 -11.14
CA ALA A 70 13.83 -7.11 -10.93
C ALA A 70 13.60 -8.57 -11.38
N GLY A 71 12.36 -8.94 -11.75
CA GLY A 71 12.03 -10.28 -12.22
C GLY A 71 11.71 -11.29 -11.12
N ASP A 72 11.52 -10.84 -9.87
CA ASP A 72 11.11 -11.71 -8.78
C ASP A 72 9.73 -12.32 -9.02
N THR A 73 9.51 -13.53 -8.53
CA THR A 73 8.20 -14.23 -8.56
C THR A 73 7.22 -13.67 -7.52
N ASP A 74 5.92 -13.87 -7.73
CA ASP A 74 4.87 -13.34 -6.82
C ASP A 74 5.08 -13.81 -5.38
N ALA A 75 5.47 -15.07 -5.23
CA ALA A 75 5.77 -15.67 -3.92
C ALA A 75 7.02 -15.08 -3.25
N GLN A 76 7.99 -14.58 -4.02
CA GLN A 76 9.16 -13.87 -3.48
C GLN A 76 8.77 -12.45 -3.05
N VAL A 77 7.98 -11.74 -3.86
CA VAL A 77 7.49 -10.40 -3.52
C VAL A 77 6.63 -10.44 -2.26
N ARG A 78 5.68 -11.38 -2.17
CA ARG A 78 4.81 -11.56 -0.98
C ARG A 78 5.58 -11.90 0.29
N ARG A 79 6.71 -12.61 0.19
CA ARG A 79 7.55 -12.95 1.36
C ARG A 79 8.40 -11.78 1.85
N PHE A 80 8.78 -10.87 0.95
CA PHE A 80 9.65 -9.75 1.24
C PHE A 80 8.95 -8.63 2.05
N LEU A 81 7.66 -8.39 1.81
CA LEU A 81 6.97 -7.18 2.28
C LEU A 81 6.39 -7.20 3.71
N PRO A 82 5.82 -8.30 4.24
CA PRO A 82 5.12 -8.25 5.54
C PRO A 82 6.02 -8.33 6.77
N ARG A 83 7.31 -8.70 6.63
CA ARG A 83 8.23 -8.90 7.76
C ARG A 83 9.47 -8.02 7.69
N ASP A 84 10.05 -7.88 6.50
CA ASP A 84 11.37 -7.26 6.37
C ASP A 84 11.28 -5.76 6.06
N MET A 85 10.14 -5.27 5.56
CA MET A 85 10.01 -3.86 5.19
C MET A 85 9.98 -2.92 6.40
N VAL A 86 9.45 -3.35 7.55
CA VAL A 86 9.58 -2.58 8.80
C VAL A 86 11.06 -2.44 9.18
N SER A 87 11.85 -3.50 8.99
CA SER A 87 13.28 -3.50 9.34
C SER A 87 14.14 -2.74 8.32
N LEU A 88 13.84 -2.85 7.03
CA LEU A 88 14.58 -2.18 5.95
C LEU A 88 14.20 -0.69 5.84
N CYS A 89 12.93 -0.32 6.04
CA CYS A 89 12.53 1.09 6.02
C CYS A 89 13.08 1.84 7.25
N TYR A 90 13.18 1.18 8.42
CA TYR A 90 13.89 1.75 9.57
C TYR A 90 15.40 1.87 9.29
N CYS A 91 16.00 0.95 8.54
CA CYS A 91 17.43 0.94 8.25
C CYS A 91 17.84 1.94 7.14
N VAL A 92 17.13 1.98 6.01
CA VAL A 92 17.44 2.88 4.87
C VAL A 92 17.16 4.33 5.22
N ARG A 93 16.15 4.62 6.06
CA ARG A 93 15.85 5.98 6.54
C ARG A 93 16.71 6.41 7.75
N ALA A 94 17.49 5.50 8.33
CA ALA A 94 18.42 5.76 9.44
C ALA A 94 19.91 5.72 9.02
N LEU A 95 20.23 5.61 7.73
CA LEU A 95 21.58 5.92 7.26
C LEU A 95 21.71 7.45 7.13
N PRO A 96 22.68 8.09 7.82
CA PRO A 96 22.95 9.52 7.70
C PRO A 96 23.47 9.92 6.31
#